data_AF-A0A935S338-F1
#
_entry.id   AF-A0A935S338-F1
#
_cell.length_a   1.000
_cell.length_b   1.000
_cell.length_c   1.000
_cell.angle_alpha   90.00
_cell.angle_beta   90.00
_cell.angle_gamma   90.00
#
_symmetry.space_group_name_H-M   'P 1'
#
loop_
_entity.id
_entity.type
_entity.pdbx_description
1 polymer ?
#
loop_
_entity_poly.entity_id
_entity_poly.type
_entity_poly.pdbx_seq_one_letter_code
_entity_poly.pdbx_strand_id
1 'polypeptide(L)'
;MKTTKFISLAVAALIIVACSSRKKTTSSTTTTNTPTTTPTSTVASGPVMVLKPNDGIYAPGDQELTAIQIEHKDATASQLKEGYELYVKTACVGCHEAKSIYKRPLERWKDIVDDMAQRAKITEIQKDAVYKYVLAIKATQPK
;
A
#
# COMPACT_ATOMS: atom_id res chain seq x y z
N MET A 1 -46.97 -24.67 -12.22
CA MET A 1 -47.46 -23.46 -12.92
C MET A 1 -46.91 -22.27 -12.15
N LYS A 2 -46.14 -21.29 -12.65
CA LYS A 2 -45.89 -20.75 -13.99
C LYS A 2 -44.41 -20.38 -14.12
N THR A 3 -43.87 -20.63 -15.30
CA THR A 3 -42.57 -20.17 -15.81
C THR A 3 -42.73 -18.87 -16.59
N THR A 4 -41.79 -17.94 -16.46
CA THR A 4 -41.51 -16.81 -17.38
C THR A 4 -40.09 -16.35 -17.06
N LYS A 5 -39.01 -16.69 -17.79
CA LYS A 5 -38.57 -16.47 -19.18
C LYS A 5 -38.32 -15.00 -19.59
N PHE A 6 -37.03 -14.71 -19.77
CA PHE A 6 -36.33 -13.77 -20.67
C PHE A 6 -36.49 -12.25 -20.49
N ILE A 7 -35.35 -11.54 -20.49
CA ILE A 7 -34.83 -10.78 -21.66
C ILE A 7 -33.40 -10.32 -21.36
N SER A 8 -32.46 -10.74 -22.21
CA SER A 8 -31.13 -10.15 -22.37
C SER A 8 -31.24 -8.83 -23.10
N LEU A 9 -30.54 -7.78 -22.66
CA LEU A 9 -30.11 -6.70 -23.53
C LEU A 9 -28.66 -6.35 -23.18
N ALA A 10 -27.76 -6.72 -24.08
CA ALA A 10 -26.38 -6.26 -24.11
C ALA A 10 -26.36 -4.83 -24.70
N VAL A 11 -25.69 -3.90 -24.02
CA VAL A 11 -25.24 -2.66 -24.65
C VAL A 11 -23.77 -2.48 -24.28
N ALA A 12 -22.92 -2.82 -25.24
CA ALA A 12 -21.52 -2.46 -25.25
C ALA A 12 -21.40 -0.99 -25.67
N ALA A 13 -20.65 -0.20 -24.91
CA ALA A 13 -20.14 1.09 -25.34
C ALA A 13 -18.66 1.19 -24.97
N LEU A 14 -17.81 0.91 -25.97
CA LEU A 14 -16.39 1.23 -25.98
C LEU A 14 -16.23 2.75 -26.04
N ILE A 15 -15.54 3.35 -25.07
CA ILE A 15 -15.02 4.71 -25.20
C ILE A 15 -13.49 4.61 -25.25
N ILE A 16 -12.97 4.77 -26.46
CA ILE A 16 -11.54 4.93 -26.76
C ILE A 16 -11.23 6.41 -26.53
N VAL A 17 -10.43 6.74 -25.50
CA VAL A 17 -9.81 8.07 -25.37
C VAL A 17 -8.34 7.95 -25.74
N ALA A 18 -8.02 8.31 -26.97
CA ALA A 18 -6.66 8.59 -27.42
C ALA A 18 -6.37 10.08 -27.22
N CYS A 19 -5.48 10.42 -26.28
CA CYS A 19 -4.87 11.74 -26.23
C CYS A 19 -3.47 11.64 -26.84
N SER A 20 -3.34 12.13 -28.07
CA SER A 20 -2.08 12.35 -28.76
C SER A 20 -1.96 13.84 -29.11
N SER A 21 -0.81 14.45 -28.76
CA SER A 21 -0.12 15.59 -29.42
C SER A 21 0.66 16.40 -28.37
N ARG A 22 1.99 16.24 -28.33
CA ARG A 22 3.03 16.97 -29.08
C ARG A 22 3.27 18.41 -28.60
N LYS A 23 4.46 18.65 -28.03
CA LYS A 23 5.28 19.81 -28.40
C LYS A 23 6.77 19.45 -28.42
N LYS A 24 7.39 19.82 -29.54
CA LYS A 24 8.78 19.67 -29.95
C LYS A 24 9.61 20.82 -29.34
N THR A 25 10.94 20.63 -29.29
CA THR A 25 11.98 21.61 -29.72
C THR A 25 13.05 21.94 -28.65
N THR A 26 14.25 21.39 -28.92
CA THR A 26 15.59 22.04 -28.91
C THR A 26 16.50 21.93 -27.68
N SER A 27 17.61 21.24 -27.93
CA SER A 27 18.91 21.29 -27.24
C SER A 27 19.56 22.67 -27.26
N SER A 28 20.18 23.08 -26.15
CA SER A 28 21.65 23.07 -25.99
C SER A 28 22.14 24.00 -24.87
N THR A 29 23.21 23.52 -24.21
CA THR A 29 24.26 24.25 -23.47
C THR A 29 24.12 24.43 -21.96
N THR A 30 24.73 23.46 -21.26
CA THR A 30 25.80 23.62 -20.26
C THR A 30 25.73 24.80 -19.28
N THR A 31 25.47 24.49 -18.01
CA THR A 31 26.28 25.02 -16.90
C THR A 31 26.41 23.96 -15.82
N THR A 32 27.67 23.61 -15.57
CA THR A 32 28.27 22.86 -14.48
C THR A 32 27.52 22.96 -13.16
N ASN A 33 27.22 21.79 -12.55
CA ASN A 33 27.24 21.58 -11.11
C ASN A 33 27.51 20.09 -10.83
N THR A 34 28.74 19.82 -10.42
CA THR A 34 29.23 18.78 -9.51
C THR A 34 28.35 17.52 -9.30
N PRO A 35 28.74 16.35 -9.85
CA PRO A 35 28.26 15.08 -9.34
C PRO A 35 29.04 14.74 -8.06
N THR A 36 28.41 14.92 -6.91
CA THR A 36 28.84 14.22 -5.69
C THR A 36 28.42 12.76 -5.86
N THR A 37 29.38 11.95 -6.29
CA THR A 37 29.33 10.49 -6.26
C THR A 37 29.25 10.03 -4.80
N THR A 38 28.03 9.80 -4.30
CA THR A 38 27.83 8.93 -3.14
C THR A 38 28.01 7.49 -3.61
N PRO A 39 28.95 6.72 -3.04
CA PRO A 39 29.12 5.34 -3.43
C PRO A 39 27.89 4.52 -3.04
N THR A 40 27.38 3.77 -4.02
CA THR A 40 26.52 2.60 -3.83
C THR A 40 27.21 1.65 -2.87
N SER A 41 26.82 1.68 -1.60
CA SER A 41 27.14 0.62 -0.66
C SER A 41 26.17 -0.53 -0.89
N THR A 42 26.59 -1.49 -1.72
CA THR A 42 26.19 -2.89 -1.60
C THR A 42 26.70 -3.37 -0.25
N VAL A 43 25.88 -3.29 0.80
CA VAL A 43 26.18 -3.93 2.09
C VAL A 43 25.46 -5.26 2.13
N ALA A 44 26.25 -6.29 2.35
CA ALA A 44 25.85 -7.66 2.52
C ALA A 44 24.67 -7.81 3.49
N SER A 45 23.71 -8.67 3.10
CA SER A 45 22.61 -9.17 3.92
C SER A 45 23.13 -9.99 5.10
N GLY A 46 23.58 -9.31 6.15
CA GLY A 46 23.55 -9.85 7.51
C GLY A 46 22.21 -9.51 8.16
N PRO A 47 21.70 -10.31 9.12
CA PRO A 47 20.49 -9.95 9.86
C PRO A 47 20.81 -8.77 10.78
N VAL A 48 20.61 -7.55 10.27
CA VAL A 48 20.55 -6.36 11.11
C VAL A 48 19.29 -6.51 11.95
N MET A 49 19.46 -6.76 13.24
CA MET A 49 18.36 -6.71 14.21
C MET A 49 17.91 -5.26 14.37
N VAL A 50 17.18 -4.75 13.36
CA VAL A 50 16.51 -3.45 13.42
C VAL A 50 15.50 -3.53 14.54
N LEU A 51 15.75 -2.79 15.63
CA LEU A 51 14.79 -2.64 16.70
C LEU A 51 13.49 -2.06 16.14
N LYS A 52 12.44 -2.87 16.17
CA LYS A 52 11.09 -2.45 15.75
C LYS A 52 10.55 -1.42 16.75
N PRO A 53 9.93 -0.33 16.29
CA PRO A 53 9.23 0.62 17.15
C PRO A 53 8.15 -0.04 18.03
N ASN A 54 7.98 0.50 19.25
CA ASN A 54 7.02 -0.01 20.24
C ASN A 54 5.55 0.35 19.92
N ASP A 55 5.28 1.07 18.84
CA ASP A 55 3.94 1.41 18.39
C ASP A 55 3.46 0.55 17.20
N GLY A 56 4.34 -0.24 16.59
CA GLY A 56 4.06 -0.99 15.38
C GLY A 56 3.97 -0.12 14.13
N ILE A 57 4.55 1.09 14.13
CA ILE A 57 4.55 1.97 12.95
C ILE A 57 5.94 1.95 12.32
N TYR A 58 6.12 1.02 11.37
CA TYR A 58 7.35 0.91 10.58
C TYR A 58 7.07 0.30 9.20
N ALA A 59 8.01 0.50 8.27
CA ALA A 59 7.91 -0.05 6.92
C ALA A 59 8.04 -1.59 6.96
N PRO A 60 7.17 -2.34 6.25
CA PRO A 60 7.20 -3.79 6.27
C PRO A 60 8.43 -4.34 5.53
N GLY A 61 9.04 -5.39 6.07
CA GLY A 61 10.12 -6.15 5.42
C GLY A 61 9.75 -7.61 5.17
N ASP A 62 10.76 -8.43 4.87
CA ASP A 62 10.59 -9.85 4.56
C ASP A 62 9.97 -10.63 5.72
N GLN A 63 10.25 -10.23 6.96
CA GLN A 63 9.68 -10.86 8.16
C GLN A 63 8.15 -10.67 8.20
N GLU A 64 7.67 -9.44 7.98
CA GLU A 64 6.25 -9.11 7.94
C GLU A 64 5.55 -9.83 6.78
N LEU A 65 6.19 -9.86 5.61
CA LEU A 65 5.65 -10.55 4.44
C LEU A 65 5.53 -12.06 4.68
N THR A 66 6.58 -12.68 5.21
CA THR A 66 6.57 -14.12 5.50
C THR A 66 5.52 -14.46 6.55
N ALA A 67 5.38 -13.62 7.58
CA ALA A 67 4.41 -13.85 8.65
C ALA A 67 2.97 -13.76 8.14
N ILE A 68 2.64 -12.76 7.31
CA ILE A 68 1.27 -12.59 6.81
C ILE A 68 0.89 -13.65 5.78
N GLN A 69 1.85 -14.18 5.01
CA GLN A 69 1.61 -15.20 3.99
C GLN A 69 1.19 -16.57 4.55
N ILE A 70 1.30 -16.78 5.86
CA ILE A 70 0.77 -17.97 6.55
C ILE A 70 -0.76 -18.05 6.35
N GLU A 71 -1.45 -16.91 6.48
CA GLU A 71 -2.92 -16.81 6.37
C GLU A 71 -3.37 -16.13 5.07
N HIS A 72 -2.55 -15.25 4.50
CA HIS A 72 -2.84 -14.49 3.27
C HIS A 72 -1.78 -14.76 2.19
N LYS A 73 -1.86 -15.95 1.56
CA LYS A 73 -0.88 -16.43 0.56
C LYS A 73 -0.71 -15.51 -0.66
N ASP A 74 -1.69 -14.66 -0.93
CA ASP A 74 -1.70 -13.68 -2.02
C ASP A 74 -1.03 -12.35 -1.65
N ALA A 75 -0.68 -12.13 -0.38
CA ALA A 75 -0.03 -10.90 0.05
C ALA A 75 1.35 -10.74 -0.62
N THR A 76 1.62 -9.52 -1.10
CA THR A 76 2.87 -9.17 -1.80
C THR A 76 3.62 -8.05 -1.09
N ALA A 77 4.94 -7.98 -1.27
CA ALA A 77 5.76 -6.89 -0.74
C ALA A 77 5.26 -5.50 -1.19
N SER A 78 4.85 -5.39 -2.46
CA SER A 78 4.31 -4.14 -3.01
C SER A 78 3.02 -3.72 -2.31
N GLN A 79 2.14 -4.68 -2.03
CA GLN A 79 0.88 -4.41 -1.33
C GLN A 79 1.11 -3.95 0.10
N LEU A 80 2.01 -4.60 0.85
CA LEU A 80 2.33 -4.16 2.22
C LEU A 80 2.97 -2.77 2.23
N LYS A 81 3.86 -2.49 1.26
CA LYS A 81 4.47 -1.17 1.10
C LYS A 81 3.41 -0.10 0.80
N GLU A 82 2.48 -0.37 -0.10
CA GLU A 82 1.37 0.54 -0.39
C GLU A 82 0.51 0.80 0.86
N GLY A 83 0.15 -0.25 1.60
CA GLY A 83 -0.59 -0.14 2.85
C GLY A 83 0.11 0.74 3.89
N TYR A 84 1.44 0.62 4.01
CA TYR A 84 2.27 1.47 4.86
C TYR A 84 2.24 2.95 4.43
N GLU A 85 2.41 3.23 3.13
CA GLU A 85 2.38 4.62 2.60
C GLU A 85 1.02 5.29 2.84
N LEU A 86 -0.07 4.53 2.69
CA LEU A 86 -1.42 4.99 2.99
C LEU A 86 -1.62 5.24 4.50
N TYR A 87 -1.17 4.30 5.33
CA TYR A 87 -1.36 4.35 6.78
C TYR A 87 -0.56 5.46 7.46
N VAL A 88 0.68 5.68 7.03
CA VAL A 88 1.66 6.53 7.76
C VAL A 88 1.87 7.88 7.10
N LYS A 89 1.73 7.99 5.77
CA LYS A 89 2.19 9.18 5.04
C LYS A 89 1.10 9.95 4.31
N THR A 90 0.00 9.29 3.92
CA THR A 90 -0.98 9.90 3.02
C THR A 90 -2.42 9.80 3.55
N ALA A 91 -3.24 8.92 2.98
CA ALA A 91 -4.69 8.95 3.13
C ALA A 91 -5.18 8.83 4.59
N CYS A 92 -4.58 7.94 5.37
CA CYS A 92 -5.01 7.69 6.76
C CYS A 92 -4.54 8.77 7.74
N VAL A 93 -3.55 9.59 7.36
CA VAL A 93 -3.02 10.66 8.22
C VAL A 93 -3.57 12.05 7.91
N GLY A 94 -4.47 12.16 6.93
CA GLY A 94 -5.07 13.43 6.53
C GLY A 94 -6.02 14.05 7.57
N CYS A 95 -6.53 13.24 8.52
CA CYS A 95 -7.47 13.71 9.54
C CYS A 95 -6.95 13.59 10.98
N HIS A 96 -6.01 12.69 11.23
CA HIS A 96 -5.34 12.49 12.52
C HIS A 96 -3.99 11.80 12.27
N GLU A 97 -3.07 11.88 13.21
CA GLU A 97 -1.81 11.11 13.13
C GLU A 97 -2.05 9.58 13.04
N ALA A 98 -1.08 8.84 12.51
CA ALA A 98 -1.11 7.39 12.50
C ALA A 98 -1.17 6.85 13.94
N LYS A 99 -2.15 5.99 14.21
CA LYS A 99 -2.33 5.42 15.56
C LYS A 99 -1.47 4.16 15.71
N SER A 100 -1.04 3.89 16.94
CA SER A 100 -0.27 2.68 17.22
C SER A 100 -1.06 1.44 16.79
N ILE A 101 -0.38 0.57 16.04
CA ILE A 101 -0.93 -0.71 15.61
C ILE A 101 -1.01 -1.67 16.81
N TYR A 102 0.00 -1.67 17.68
CA TYR A 102 0.06 -2.57 18.83
C TYR A 102 -0.96 -2.27 19.94
N LYS A 103 -1.39 -1.00 20.08
CA LYS A 103 -2.38 -0.61 21.08
C LYS A 103 -3.81 -1.09 20.79
N ARG A 104 -4.06 -1.71 19.63
CA ARG A 104 -5.39 -2.20 19.25
C ARG A 104 -5.35 -3.72 19.09
N PRO A 105 -6.39 -4.42 19.57
CA PRO A 105 -6.45 -5.86 19.47
C PRO A 105 -6.78 -6.27 18.03
N LEU A 106 -6.38 -7.49 17.64
CA LEU A 106 -6.33 -7.90 16.23
C LEU A 106 -7.72 -7.84 15.58
N GLU A 107 -8.72 -8.30 16.32
CA GLU A 107 -10.10 -8.52 15.90
C GLU A 107 -10.84 -7.21 15.61
N ARG A 108 -10.35 -6.08 16.12
CA ARG A 108 -10.93 -4.75 15.90
C ARG A 108 -10.45 -4.10 14.61
N TRP A 109 -9.36 -4.58 14.03
CA TRP A 109 -8.73 -3.89 12.90
C TRP A 109 -9.57 -3.84 11.64
N LYS A 110 -10.36 -4.89 11.38
CA LYS A 110 -11.23 -4.91 10.21
C LYS A 110 -12.25 -3.77 10.27
N ASP A 111 -12.97 -3.65 11.38
CA ASP A 111 -13.97 -2.59 11.57
C ASP A 111 -13.34 -1.19 11.49
N ILE A 112 -12.14 -1.03 12.07
CA ILE A 112 -11.43 0.26 12.06
C ILE A 112 -11.01 0.63 10.65
N VAL A 113 -10.44 -0.31 9.89
CA VAL A 113 -10.02 -0.04 8.52
C VAL A 113 -11.23 0.20 7.61
N ASP A 114 -12.33 -0.52 7.79
CA ASP A 114 -13.57 -0.30 7.04
C ASP A 114 -14.13 1.11 7.28
N ASP A 115 -14.24 1.57 8.54
CA ASP A 115 -14.72 2.92 8.88
C ASP A 115 -13.76 4.01 8.37
N MET A 116 -12.45 3.84 8.58
CA MET A 116 -11.46 4.84 8.14
C MET A 116 -11.35 4.91 6.63
N ALA A 117 -11.50 3.80 5.91
CA ALA A 117 -11.40 3.79 4.45
C ALA A 117 -12.50 4.64 3.80
N GLN A 118 -13.72 4.57 4.32
CA GLN A 118 -14.83 5.42 3.86
C GLN A 118 -14.52 6.90 4.09
N ARG A 119 -14.02 7.24 5.28
CA ARG A 119 -13.70 8.63 5.66
C ARG A 119 -12.51 9.19 4.87
N ALA A 120 -11.49 8.37 4.64
CA ALA A 120 -10.30 8.71 3.87
C ALA A 120 -10.50 8.63 2.34
N LYS A 121 -11.68 8.15 1.90
CA LYS A 121 -12.06 8.01 0.49
C LYS A 121 -11.06 7.17 -0.33
N ILE A 122 -10.55 6.11 0.27
CA ILE A 122 -9.66 5.16 -0.44
C ILE A 122 -10.47 4.05 -1.09
N THR A 123 -9.91 3.47 -2.15
CA THR A 123 -10.52 2.35 -2.88
C THR A 123 -10.50 1.05 -2.07
N GLU A 124 -11.29 0.05 -2.47
CA GLU A 124 -11.28 -1.27 -1.84
C GLU A 124 -9.91 -1.97 -1.93
N ILE A 125 -9.16 -1.76 -3.03
CA ILE A 125 -7.81 -2.31 -3.20
C ILE A 125 -6.84 -1.67 -2.20
N GLN A 126 -6.91 -0.34 -2.06
CA GLN A 126 -6.09 0.39 -1.08
C GLN A 126 -6.45 0.02 0.36
N LYS A 127 -7.74 -0.17 0.63
CA LYS A 127 -8.23 -0.66 1.93
C LYS A 127 -7.65 -2.03 2.25
N ASP A 128 -7.69 -2.97 1.31
CA ASP A 128 -7.07 -4.30 1.48
C ASP A 128 -5.56 -4.20 1.72
N ALA A 129 -4.86 -3.31 1.00
CA ALA A 129 -3.44 -3.05 1.22
C ALA A 129 -3.16 -2.55 2.66
N VAL A 130 -3.94 -1.57 3.15
CA VAL A 130 -3.83 -1.05 4.52
C VAL A 130 -4.11 -2.16 5.54
N TYR A 131 -5.16 -2.94 5.34
CA TYR A 131 -5.53 -4.02 6.25
C TYR A 131 -4.43 -5.08 6.33
N LYS A 132 -3.93 -5.56 5.19
CA LYS A 132 -2.83 -6.53 5.14
C LYS A 132 -1.53 -5.99 5.73
N TYR A 133 -1.21 -4.71 5.53
CA TYR A 133 -0.10 -4.06 6.23
C TYR A 133 -0.25 -4.18 7.74
N VAL A 134 -1.40 -3.77 8.29
CA VAL A 134 -1.67 -3.84 9.73
C VAL A 134 -1.56 -5.27 10.27
N LEU A 135 -2.16 -6.24 9.59
CA LEU A 135 -2.08 -7.64 9.99
C LEU A 135 -0.64 -8.17 9.96
N ALA A 136 0.15 -7.78 8.96
CA ALA A 136 1.55 -8.19 8.86
C ALA A 136 2.39 -7.65 10.03
N ILE A 137 2.15 -6.40 10.45
CA ILE A 137 2.79 -5.84 11.65
C ILE A 137 2.33 -6.55 12.93
N LYS A 138 1.03 -6.86 13.03
CA LYS A 138 0.49 -7.59 14.19
C LYS A 138 1.07 -9.01 14.29
N ALA A 139 1.26 -9.69 13.16
CA ALA A 139 1.83 -11.03 13.10
C ALA A 139 3.29 -11.08 13.56
N THR A 140 4.03 -9.97 13.45
CA THR A 140 5.42 -9.85 13.90
C THR A 140 5.59 -9.05 15.18
N GLN A 141 4.48 -8.73 15.87
CA GLN A 141 4.51 -8.02 17.14
C GLN A 141 5.32 -8.81 18.20
N PRO A 142 6.30 -8.18 18.87
CA PRO A 142 6.97 -8.79 20.02
C PRO A 142 5.97 -9.14 21.12
N LYS A 143 6.08 -10.33 21.70
CA LYS A 143 5.25 -10.80 22.81
C LYS A 143 5.72 -10.25 24.15
#